data_AF-A0ABD0M8M6-F1
#
_entry.id   AF-A0ABD0M8M6-F1
#
_cell.length_a   1.000
_cell.length_b   1.000
_cell.length_c   1.000
_cell.angle_alpha   90.00
_cell.angle_beta   90.00
_cell.angle_gamma   90.00
#
_symmetry.space_group_name_H-M   'P 1'
#
loop_
_entity.id
_entity.type
_entity.pdbx_description
1 polymer ?
#
loop_
_entity_poly.entity_id
_entity_poly.type
_entity_poly.pdbx_seq_one_letter_code
_entity_poly.pdbx_strand_id
1 'polypeptide(L)'
;LYKQIPCDSPSADRLSQLVRLGLRQTLDQLEKEMGEVAGFELFSTEALKSVEGVINSMETDGTFSAACENPGTVPNPVNIQMEATIAELNSSIHRLEREDRDWDALLQQLEQQAQDAEKQLSQLEIDSSELPSDVQELAQSYLTGLPDMADTITDVCTNVKTTSLLMDQYRHTVGLLKQASQSLQYHYANAANTLNTNTHNIVNSPRTIIKRMVSIEK
;
A
#
# COMPACT_ATOMS: atom_id res chain seq x y z
N LEU A 1 16.31 35.81 0.89
CA LEU A 1 17.57 35.48 1.58
C LEU A 1 18.69 35.10 0.62
N TYR A 2 18.71 33.90 0.01
CA TYR A 2 19.87 33.47 -0.80
C TYR A 2 20.24 34.37 -2.00
N LYS A 3 19.26 35.09 -2.59
CA LYS A 3 19.48 36.02 -3.71
C LYS A 3 20.23 37.31 -3.33
N GLN A 4 20.38 37.60 -2.03
CA GLN A 4 21.07 38.77 -1.51
C GLN A 4 22.55 38.51 -1.21
N ILE A 5 23.00 37.27 -1.39
CA ILE A 5 24.36 36.82 -1.11
C ILE A 5 25.12 36.74 -2.43
N PRO A 6 26.31 37.37 -2.55
CA PRO A 6 27.14 37.26 -3.74
C PRO A 6 27.42 35.79 -4.10
N CYS A 7 27.30 35.45 -5.39
CA CYS A 7 27.59 34.09 -5.86
C CYS A 7 29.09 33.80 -5.99
N ASP A 8 29.92 34.84 -5.94
CA ASP A 8 31.37 34.76 -6.18
C ASP A 8 32.18 34.35 -4.93
N SER A 9 31.55 34.24 -3.77
CA SER A 9 32.19 33.78 -2.53
C SER A 9 32.16 32.25 -2.36
N PRO A 10 33.12 31.67 -1.60
CA PRO A 10 33.12 30.25 -1.25
C PRO A 10 31.79 29.77 -0.65
N SER A 11 31.42 28.51 -0.90
CA SER A 11 30.15 27.92 -0.42
C SER A 11 29.99 28.00 1.11
N ALA A 12 31.08 27.81 1.85
CA ALA A 12 31.11 27.94 3.31
C ALA A 12 30.80 29.37 3.78
N ASP A 13 31.42 30.38 3.15
CA ASP A 13 31.19 31.80 3.46
C ASP A 13 29.76 32.24 3.08
N ARG A 14 29.22 31.67 1.99
CA ARG A 14 27.83 31.90 1.60
C ARG A 14 26.86 31.33 2.61
N LEU A 15 27.17 30.15 3.17
CA LEU A 15 26.35 29.52 4.20
C LEU A 15 26.38 30.32 5.50
N SER A 16 27.54 30.80 5.94
CA SER A 16 27.64 31.65 7.14
C SER A 16 26.91 32.98 6.97
N GLN A 17 27.01 33.62 5.80
CA GLN A 17 26.23 34.82 5.45
C GLN A 17 24.72 34.55 5.41
N LEU A 18 24.31 33.37 4.94
CA LEU A 18 22.91 32.98 4.93
C LEU A 18 22.33 32.85 6.34
N VAL A 19 23.08 32.25 7.26
CA VAL A 19 22.67 32.14 8.67
C VAL A 19 22.55 33.52 9.32
N ARG A 20 23.52 34.42 9.11
CA ARG A 20 23.48 35.80 9.62
C ARG A 20 22.26 36.57 9.09
N LEU A 21 21.99 36.49 7.79
CA LEU A 21 20.84 37.16 7.18
C LEU A 21 19.50 36.53 7.59
N GLY A 22 19.46 35.21 7.76
CA GLY A 22 18.30 34.49 8.26
C GLY A 22 17.90 34.96 9.65
N LEU A 23 18.86 34.99 10.59
CA LEU A 23 18.63 35.46 11.94
C LEU A 23 18.16 36.92 11.97
N ARG A 24 18.83 37.79 11.21
CA ARG A 24 18.44 39.20 11.11
C ARG A 24 17.01 39.35 10.62
N GLN A 25 16.64 38.63 9.56
CA GLN A 25 15.27 38.68 9.05
C GLN A 25 14.25 38.12 10.06
N THR A 26 14.59 37.06 10.81
CA THR A 26 13.69 36.55 11.85
C THR A 26 13.53 37.51 13.01
N LEU A 27 14.60 38.23 13.40
CA LEU A 27 14.53 39.26 14.43
C LEU A 27 13.75 40.47 13.95
N ASP A 28 13.95 40.94 12.72
CA ASP A 28 13.16 42.02 12.11
C ASP A 28 11.67 41.65 12.00
N GLN A 29 11.35 40.38 11.75
CA GLN A 29 9.96 39.89 11.72
C GLN A 29 9.37 39.81 13.12
N LEU A 30 10.16 39.32 14.08
CA LEU A 30 9.76 39.24 15.49
C LEU A 30 9.57 40.64 16.09
N GLU A 31 10.37 41.63 15.69
CA GLU A 31 10.23 43.04 16.09
C GLU A 31 8.90 43.63 15.63
N LYS A 32 8.44 43.29 14.42
CA LYS A 32 7.14 43.73 13.90
C LYS A 32 5.97 43.12 14.68
N GLU A 33 6.13 41.90 15.17
CA GLU A 33 5.10 41.16 15.91
C GLU A 33 5.10 41.50 17.41
N MET A 34 6.26 41.85 17.97
CA MET A 34 6.50 41.97 19.42
C MET A 34 7.11 43.33 19.84
N GLY A 35 7.10 44.34 18.98
CA GLY A 35 7.80 45.62 19.18
C GLY A 35 7.33 46.45 20.38
N GLU A 36 6.21 46.11 21.00
CA GLU A 36 5.72 46.74 22.24
C GLU A 36 6.37 46.16 23.51
N VAL A 37 7.15 45.09 23.39
CA VAL A 37 7.79 44.44 24.54
C VAL A 37 9.06 45.19 24.95
N ALA A 38 9.01 45.78 26.15
CA ALA A 38 10.17 46.44 26.75
C ALA A 38 11.36 45.48 26.85
N GLY A 39 12.51 45.89 26.31
CA GLY A 39 13.76 45.10 26.32
C GLY A 39 14.02 44.26 25.06
N PHE A 40 13.15 44.33 24.04
CA PHE A 40 13.36 43.63 22.78
C PHE A 40 14.66 44.07 22.06
N GLU A 41 15.01 45.36 22.09
CA GLU A 41 16.27 45.86 21.50
C GLU A 41 17.51 45.25 22.17
N LEU A 42 17.50 45.11 23.50
CA LEU A 42 18.57 44.46 24.25
C LEU A 42 18.65 42.97 23.93
N PHE A 43 17.50 42.31 23.78
CA PHE A 43 17.43 40.91 23.36
C PHE A 43 17.96 40.71 21.93
N SER A 44 17.53 41.53 20.98
CA SER A 44 17.95 41.45 19.57
C SER A 44 19.46 41.66 19.42
N THR A 45 20.01 42.66 20.13
CA THR A 45 21.46 42.92 20.12
C THR A 45 22.26 41.79 20.77
N GLU A 46 21.79 41.23 21.89
CA GLU A 46 22.47 40.10 22.54
C GLU A 46 22.34 38.80 21.73
N ALA A 47 21.18 38.55 21.11
CA ALA A 47 20.96 37.39 20.24
C ALA A 47 21.86 37.44 19.00
N LEU A 48 21.95 38.61 18.34
CA LEU A 48 22.89 38.81 17.22
C LEU A 48 24.33 38.60 17.65
N LYS A 49 24.74 39.19 18.78
CA LYS A 49 26.12 39.07 19.30
C LYS A 49 26.47 37.63 19.68
N SER A 50 25.55 36.92 20.33
CA SER A 50 25.73 35.52 20.74
C SER A 50 25.88 34.62 19.51
N VAL A 51 24.99 34.76 18.53
CA VAL A 51 25.05 33.98 17.30
C VAL A 51 26.26 34.35 16.45
N GLU A 52 26.67 35.62 16.39
CA GLU A 52 27.90 36.05 15.70
C GLU A 52 29.14 35.38 16.32
N GLY A 53 29.19 35.27 17.66
CA GLY A 53 30.25 34.54 18.35
C GLY A 53 30.29 33.06 17.97
N VAL A 54 29.13 32.41 17.89
CA VAL A 54 29.01 31.01 17.47
C VAL A 54 29.40 30.84 15.99
N ILE A 55 28.93 31.71 15.10
CA ILE A 55 29.27 31.65 13.67
C ILE A 55 30.76 31.83 13.46
N ASN A 56 31.40 32.78 14.14
CA ASN A 56 32.85 32.97 14.05
C ASN A 56 33.60 31.72 14.55
N SER A 57 33.11 31.07 15.61
CA SER A 57 33.70 29.80 16.07
C SER A 57 33.55 28.69 15.01
N MET A 58 32.39 28.60 14.36
CA MET A 58 32.05 27.63 13.31
C MET A 58 32.80 27.89 11.97
N GLU A 59 33.22 29.13 11.73
CA GLU A 59 34.11 29.48 10.62
C GLU A 59 35.55 29.04 10.92
N THR A 60 36.00 29.20 12.17
CA THR A 60 37.38 28.80 12.57
C THR A 60 37.57 27.29 12.75
N ASP A 61 36.54 26.56 13.17
CA ASP A 61 36.60 25.11 13.38
C ASP A 61 36.31 24.30 12.09
N GLY A 62 35.98 24.99 10.99
CA GLY A 62 35.71 24.38 9.69
C GLY A 62 34.35 23.69 9.56
N THR A 63 33.43 23.89 10.51
CA THR A 63 32.09 23.28 10.50
C THR A 63 31.30 23.64 9.23
N PHE A 64 31.38 24.89 8.75
CA PHE A 64 30.70 25.30 7.51
C PHE A 64 31.30 24.65 6.26
N SER A 65 32.62 24.47 6.22
CA SER A 65 33.30 23.75 5.14
C SER A 65 32.89 22.28 5.14
N ALA A 66 32.89 21.63 6.31
CA ALA A 66 32.45 20.24 6.45
C ALA A 66 30.98 20.03 6.05
N ALA A 67 30.10 20.99 6.36
CA ALA A 67 28.69 20.97 5.95
C ALA A 67 28.50 21.14 4.43
N CYS A 68 29.42 21.82 3.75
CA CYS A 68 29.39 22.00 2.30
C CYS A 68 30.05 20.84 1.54
N GLU A 69 31.03 20.17 2.16
CA GLU A 69 31.78 19.05 1.56
C GLU A 69 31.08 17.70 1.73
N ASN A 70 30.24 17.52 2.75
CA ASN A 70 29.45 16.32 2.98
C ASN A 70 27.95 16.57 2.74
N PRO A 71 27.43 16.37 1.52
CA PRO A 71 25.98 16.24 1.30
C PRO A 71 25.42 14.94 1.91
N GLY A 72 26.26 14.11 2.55
CA GLY A 72 25.91 12.88 3.23
C GLY A 72 25.12 13.12 4.51
N THR A 73 23.93 13.73 4.41
CA THR A 73 22.84 13.32 5.27
C THR A 73 22.73 11.80 5.13
N VAL A 74 22.92 11.08 6.22
CA VAL A 74 22.66 9.64 6.27
C VAL A 74 21.27 9.44 5.65
N PRO A 75 21.16 8.70 4.52
CA PRO A 75 19.89 8.56 3.84
C PRO A 75 18.88 8.01 4.84
N ASN A 76 17.74 8.69 4.95
CA ASN A 76 16.68 8.29 5.87
C ASN A 76 16.40 6.79 5.61
N PRO A 77 16.56 5.90 6.59
CA PRO A 77 16.39 4.46 6.37
C PRO A 77 14.99 4.12 5.82
N VAL A 78 13.99 4.96 6.10
CA VAL A 78 12.64 4.85 5.52
C VAL A 78 12.65 5.09 4.02
N ASN A 79 13.42 6.05 3.52
CA ASN A 79 13.51 6.34 2.09
C ASN A 79 14.16 5.18 1.33
N ILE A 80 15.18 4.54 1.91
CA ILE A 80 15.85 3.38 1.29
C ILE A 80 14.87 2.19 1.17
N GLN A 81 14.11 1.91 2.24
CA GLN A 81 13.09 0.86 2.21
C GLN A 81 11.98 1.18 1.20
N MET A 82 11.58 2.46 1.11
CA MET A 82 10.59 2.92 0.14
C MET A 82 11.10 2.77 -1.31
N GLU A 83 12.34 3.13 -1.59
CA GLU A 83 12.95 2.95 -2.91
C GLU A 83 13.05 1.47 -3.30
N ALA A 84 13.42 0.60 -2.36
CA ALA A 84 13.48 -0.85 -2.59
C ALA A 84 12.10 -1.44 -2.91
N THR A 85 11.07 -1.04 -2.14
CA THR A 85 9.69 -1.48 -2.38
C THR A 85 9.13 -0.95 -3.69
N ILE A 86 9.43 0.31 -4.06
CA ILE A 86 9.06 0.87 -5.37
C ILE A 86 9.72 0.08 -6.50
N ALA A 87 11.00 -0.26 -6.37
CA ALA A 87 11.70 -1.06 -7.38
C ALA A 87 11.08 -2.45 -7.56
N GLU A 88 10.71 -3.11 -6.45
CA GLU A 88 10.04 -4.42 -6.48
C GLU A 88 8.64 -4.35 -7.12
N LEU A 89 7.86 -3.31 -6.78
CA LEU A 89 6.55 -3.07 -7.38
C LEU A 89 6.66 -2.81 -8.89
N ASN A 90 7.60 -1.98 -9.32
CA ASN A 90 7.83 -1.70 -10.74
C ASN A 90 8.23 -2.96 -11.51
N SER A 91 9.09 -3.80 -10.93
CA SER A 91 9.45 -5.11 -11.51
C SER A 91 8.23 -6.02 -11.66
N SER A 92 7.38 -6.05 -10.64
CA SER A 92 6.14 -6.84 -10.65
C SER A 92 5.15 -6.34 -11.70
N ILE A 93 4.98 -5.02 -11.82
CA ILE A 93 4.14 -4.38 -12.85
C ILE A 93 4.63 -4.78 -14.25
N HIS A 94 5.92 -4.62 -14.54
CA HIS A 94 6.45 -4.99 -15.85
C HIS A 94 6.33 -6.48 -16.18
N ARG A 95 6.39 -7.35 -15.16
CA ARG A 95 6.13 -8.79 -15.35
C ARG A 95 4.67 -9.03 -15.73
N LEU A 96 3.74 -8.42 -15.00
CA LEU A 96 2.30 -8.56 -15.27
C LEU A 96 1.91 -7.97 -16.63
N GLU A 97 2.46 -6.81 -17.01
CA GLU A 97 2.24 -6.22 -18.35
C GLU A 97 2.77 -7.09 -19.50
N ARG A 98 3.79 -7.91 -19.24
CA ARG A 98 4.28 -8.88 -20.23
C ARG A 98 3.35 -10.08 -20.30
N GLU A 99 2.97 -10.62 -19.15
CA GLU A 99 2.06 -11.75 -19.05
C GLU A 99 0.70 -11.43 -19.70
N ASP A 100 0.16 -10.23 -19.47
CA ASP A 100 -1.08 -9.74 -20.09
C ASP A 100 -0.99 -9.74 -21.63
N ARG A 101 0.11 -9.22 -22.19
CA ARG A 101 0.37 -9.25 -23.64
C ARG A 101 0.52 -10.67 -24.18
N ASP A 102 1.14 -11.57 -23.42
CA ASP A 102 1.27 -12.97 -23.81
C ASP A 102 -0.10 -13.67 -23.82
N TRP A 103 -0.98 -13.35 -22.85
CA TRP A 103 -2.36 -13.84 -22.81
C TRP A 103 -3.20 -13.30 -23.97
N ASP A 104 -3.10 -12.01 -24.29
CA ASP A 104 -3.80 -11.41 -25.42
C ASP A 104 -3.39 -12.05 -26.76
N ALA A 105 -2.08 -12.29 -26.94
CA ALA A 105 -1.57 -12.96 -28.13
C ALA A 105 -2.07 -14.41 -28.24
N LEU A 106 -2.08 -15.14 -27.12
CA LEU A 106 -2.60 -16.50 -27.08
C LEU A 106 -4.10 -16.54 -27.39
N LEU A 107 -4.87 -15.60 -26.87
CA LEU A 107 -6.31 -15.52 -27.09
C LEU A 107 -6.62 -15.25 -28.56
N GLN A 108 -5.93 -14.29 -29.20
CA GLN A 108 -6.07 -14.04 -30.63
C GLN A 108 -5.71 -15.27 -31.47
N GLN A 109 -4.65 -15.99 -31.09
CA GLN A 109 -4.25 -17.22 -31.79
C GLN A 109 -5.36 -18.29 -31.71
N LEU A 110 -5.95 -18.48 -30.53
CA LEU A 110 -7.02 -19.46 -30.34
C LEU A 110 -8.30 -19.08 -31.06
N GLU A 111 -8.67 -17.78 -31.07
CA GLU A 111 -9.80 -17.28 -31.85
C GLU A 111 -9.62 -17.53 -33.35
N GLN A 112 -8.42 -17.28 -33.88
CA GLN A 112 -8.12 -17.56 -35.29
C GLN A 112 -8.20 -19.06 -35.60
N GLN A 113 -7.65 -19.91 -34.73
CA GLN A 113 -7.74 -21.36 -34.88
C GLN A 113 -9.18 -21.87 -34.86
N ALA A 114 -10.03 -21.30 -33.99
CA ALA A 114 -11.45 -21.64 -33.93
C ALA A 114 -12.17 -21.25 -35.24
N GLN A 115 -11.92 -20.05 -35.76
CA GLN A 115 -12.50 -19.62 -37.04
C GLN A 115 -12.04 -20.48 -38.22
N ASP A 116 -10.77 -20.88 -38.24
CA ASP A 116 -10.24 -21.74 -39.30
C ASP A 116 -10.80 -23.16 -39.21
N ALA A 117 -10.99 -23.69 -38.00
CA ALA A 117 -11.67 -24.96 -37.78
C ALA A 117 -13.15 -24.93 -38.22
N GLU A 118 -13.85 -23.83 -37.96
CA GLU A 118 -15.24 -23.62 -38.39
C GLU A 118 -15.35 -23.54 -39.93
N LYS A 119 -14.38 -22.89 -40.60
CA LYS A 119 -14.28 -22.90 -42.07
C LYS A 119 -13.99 -24.29 -42.62
N GLN A 120 -13.16 -25.08 -41.96
CA GLN A 120 -12.89 -26.46 -42.39
C GLN A 120 -14.13 -27.35 -42.22
N LEU A 121 -14.87 -27.19 -41.12
CA LEU A 121 -16.13 -27.90 -40.90
C LEU A 121 -17.18 -27.58 -41.97
N SER A 122 -17.37 -26.30 -42.30
CA SER A 122 -18.30 -25.89 -43.37
C SER A 122 -17.86 -26.34 -44.77
N GLN A 123 -16.57 -26.59 -45.01
CA GLN A 123 -16.08 -27.21 -46.26
C GLN A 123 -16.22 -28.74 -46.26
N LEU A 124 -16.30 -29.36 -45.08
CA LEU A 124 -16.46 -30.81 -44.90
C LEU A 124 -17.93 -31.25 -44.82
N GLU A 125 -18.89 -30.31 -44.81
CA GLU A 125 -20.30 -30.59 -45.12
C GLU A 125 -20.42 -31.02 -46.60
N ILE A 126 -20.00 -32.25 -46.87
CA ILE A 126 -20.30 -32.95 -48.11
C ILE A 126 -21.80 -33.21 -48.07
N ASP A 127 -22.51 -32.70 -49.08
CA ASP A 127 -23.92 -33.00 -49.28
C ASP A 127 -24.08 -34.53 -49.36
N SER A 128 -24.69 -35.10 -48.34
CA SER A 128 -24.88 -36.55 -48.18
C SER A 128 -25.68 -37.21 -49.32
N SER A 129 -26.16 -36.39 -50.27
CA SER A 129 -26.81 -36.78 -51.53
C SER A 129 -25.84 -37.28 -52.61
N GLU A 130 -24.52 -37.05 -52.52
CA GLU A 130 -23.55 -37.45 -53.56
C GLU A 130 -22.81 -38.76 -53.26
N LEU A 131 -23.06 -39.41 -52.12
CA LEU A 131 -22.39 -40.65 -51.76
C LEU A 131 -23.05 -41.89 -52.40
N PRO A 132 -22.27 -42.89 -52.86
CA PRO A 132 -22.79 -44.18 -53.32
C PRO A 132 -23.66 -44.86 -52.24
N SER A 133 -24.74 -45.53 -52.64
CA SER A 133 -25.74 -46.12 -51.71
C SER A 133 -25.13 -47.01 -50.62
N ASP A 134 -24.09 -47.77 -50.98
CA ASP A 134 -23.42 -48.71 -50.08
C ASP A 134 -22.67 -48.00 -48.95
N VAL A 135 -22.18 -46.78 -49.20
CA VAL A 135 -21.53 -45.94 -48.19
C VAL A 135 -22.58 -45.23 -47.34
N GLN A 136 -23.74 -44.91 -47.90
CA GLN A 136 -24.84 -44.25 -47.21
C GLN A 136 -25.50 -45.17 -46.17
N GLU A 137 -25.72 -46.45 -46.51
CA GLU A 137 -26.22 -47.48 -45.60
C GLU A 137 -25.23 -47.77 -44.47
N LEU A 138 -23.94 -47.90 -44.82
CA LEU A 138 -22.87 -48.09 -43.83
C LEU A 138 -22.77 -46.87 -42.91
N ALA A 139 -22.77 -45.66 -43.45
CA ALA A 139 -22.74 -44.42 -42.67
C ALA A 139 -23.98 -44.28 -41.75
N GLN A 140 -25.18 -44.62 -42.21
CA GLN A 140 -26.37 -44.65 -41.35
C GLN A 140 -26.21 -45.62 -40.17
N SER A 141 -25.63 -46.80 -40.40
CA SER A 141 -25.40 -47.78 -39.32
C SER A 141 -24.41 -47.27 -38.25
N TYR A 142 -23.45 -46.43 -38.62
CA TYR A 142 -22.48 -45.84 -37.69
C TYR A 142 -22.95 -44.51 -37.07
N LEU A 143 -23.78 -43.73 -37.76
CA LEU A 143 -24.21 -42.39 -37.32
C LEU A 143 -25.47 -42.42 -36.44
N THR A 144 -26.32 -43.44 -36.54
CA THR A 144 -27.58 -43.54 -35.78
C THR A 144 -27.42 -43.69 -34.26
N GLY A 145 -26.19 -43.90 -33.78
CA GLY A 145 -25.88 -44.03 -32.36
C GLY A 145 -24.92 -42.97 -31.81
N LEU A 146 -24.53 -41.95 -32.59
CA LEU A 146 -23.64 -40.91 -32.06
C LEU A 146 -24.42 -39.99 -31.11
N PRO A 147 -23.94 -39.81 -29.86
CA PRO A 147 -24.50 -38.82 -28.96
C PRO A 147 -24.28 -37.42 -29.54
N ASP A 148 -25.26 -36.55 -29.38
CA ASP A 148 -25.13 -35.15 -29.80
C ASP A 148 -24.07 -34.46 -28.92
N MET A 149 -22.91 -34.22 -29.52
CA MET A 149 -21.80 -33.57 -28.84
C MET A 149 -22.16 -32.13 -28.44
N ALA A 150 -23.03 -31.44 -29.19
CA ALA A 150 -23.47 -30.10 -28.83
C ALA A 150 -24.29 -30.14 -27.53
N ASP A 151 -25.22 -31.08 -27.40
CA ASP A 151 -25.98 -31.29 -26.16
C ASP A 151 -25.05 -31.60 -24.99
N THR A 152 -24.08 -32.51 -25.15
CA THR A 152 -23.12 -32.81 -24.07
C THR A 152 -22.28 -31.60 -23.66
N ILE A 153 -21.89 -30.74 -24.61
CA ILE A 153 -21.16 -29.51 -24.34
C ILE A 153 -22.04 -28.52 -23.58
N THR A 154 -23.31 -28.37 -23.98
CA THR A 154 -24.25 -27.49 -23.26
C THR A 154 -24.49 -27.97 -21.83
N ASP A 155 -24.61 -29.28 -21.62
CA ASP A 155 -24.73 -29.90 -20.29
C ASP A 155 -23.46 -29.67 -19.44
N VAL A 156 -22.27 -29.77 -20.03
CA VAL A 156 -21.04 -29.42 -19.31
C VAL A 156 -21.02 -27.94 -18.96
N CYS A 157 -21.42 -27.05 -19.88
CA CYS A 157 -21.49 -25.61 -19.60
C CYS A 157 -22.50 -25.26 -18.50
N THR A 158 -23.66 -25.91 -18.46
CA THR A 158 -24.65 -25.70 -17.40
C THR A 158 -24.13 -26.22 -16.06
N ASN A 159 -23.45 -27.36 -16.04
CA ASN A 159 -22.80 -27.93 -14.86
C ASN A 159 -21.66 -27.03 -14.31
N VAL A 160 -20.88 -26.41 -15.19
CA VAL A 160 -19.85 -25.44 -14.77
C VAL A 160 -20.51 -24.19 -14.15
N LYS A 161 -21.60 -23.69 -14.73
CA LYS A 161 -22.33 -22.54 -14.16
C LYS A 161 -22.94 -22.86 -12.79
N THR A 162 -23.56 -24.04 -12.63
CA THR A 162 -24.14 -24.45 -11.35
C THR A 162 -23.07 -24.69 -10.28
N THR A 163 -21.94 -25.31 -10.63
CA THR A 163 -20.82 -25.48 -9.70
C THR A 163 -20.20 -24.15 -9.29
N SER A 164 -20.05 -23.19 -10.21
CA SER A 164 -19.61 -21.82 -9.87
C SER A 164 -20.54 -21.16 -8.85
N LEU A 165 -21.86 -21.24 -9.07
CA LEU A 165 -22.84 -20.68 -8.14
C LEU A 165 -22.74 -21.32 -6.74
N LEU A 166 -22.54 -22.63 -6.67
CA LEU A 166 -22.35 -23.34 -5.40
C LEU A 166 -21.06 -22.90 -4.69
N MET A 167 -19.96 -22.68 -5.43
CA MET A 167 -18.72 -22.15 -4.86
C MET A 167 -18.91 -20.75 -4.30
N ASP A 168 -19.68 -19.88 -4.97
CA ASP A 168 -19.97 -18.53 -4.47
C ASP A 168 -20.81 -18.57 -3.19
N GLN A 169 -21.82 -19.44 -3.13
CA GLN A 169 -22.60 -19.65 -1.91
C GLN A 169 -21.72 -20.19 -0.76
N TYR A 170 -20.83 -21.14 -1.05
CA TYR A 170 -19.89 -21.65 -0.07
C TYR A 170 -18.93 -20.55 0.43
N ARG A 171 -18.38 -19.76 -0.47
CA ARG A 171 -17.51 -18.62 -0.13
C ARG A 171 -18.24 -17.62 0.76
N HIS A 172 -19.50 -17.32 0.46
CA HIS A 172 -20.32 -16.40 1.26
C HIS A 172 -20.57 -16.93 2.67
N THR A 173 -20.98 -18.20 2.80
CA THR A 173 -21.24 -18.83 4.11
C THR A 173 -19.98 -18.93 4.98
N VAL A 174 -18.84 -19.27 4.39
CA VAL A 174 -17.54 -19.24 5.07
C VAL A 174 -17.17 -17.82 5.51
N GLY A 175 -17.46 -16.81 4.69
CA GLY A 175 -17.28 -15.40 5.04
C GLY A 175 -18.08 -14.99 6.27
N LEU A 176 -19.37 -15.35 6.32
CA LEU A 176 -20.24 -15.12 7.48
C LEU A 176 -19.72 -15.82 8.73
N LEU A 177 -19.28 -17.09 8.60
CA LEU A 177 -18.73 -17.85 9.72
C LEU A 177 -17.46 -17.19 10.28
N LYS A 178 -16.58 -16.71 9.40
CA LYS A 178 -15.36 -16.00 9.79
C LYS A 178 -15.69 -14.70 10.54
N GLN A 179 -16.66 -13.93 10.06
CA GLN A 179 -17.11 -12.71 10.73
C GLN A 179 -17.72 -12.99 12.11
N ALA A 180 -18.55 -14.03 12.22
CA ALA A 180 -19.14 -14.45 13.49
C ALA A 180 -18.06 -14.90 14.49
N SER A 181 -17.08 -15.67 14.03
CA SER A 181 -15.93 -16.11 14.84
C SER A 181 -15.12 -14.92 15.37
N GLN A 182 -14.80 -13.94 14.52
CA GLN A 182 -14.09 -12.73 14.92
C GLN A 182 -14.88 -11.91 15.95
N SER A 183 -16.20 -11.78 15.75
CA SER A 183 -17.08 -11.10 16.71
C SER A 183 -17.10 -11.81 18.07
N LEU A 184 -17.22 -13.13 18.09
CA LEU A 184 -17.14 -13.93 19.32
C LEU A 184 -15.79 -13.73 20.01
N GLN A 185 -14.70 -13.80 19.27
CA GLN A 185 -13.36 -13.61 19.83
C GLN A 185 -13.20 -12.22 20.44
N TYR A 186 -13.72 -11.18 19.80
CA TYR A 186 -13.77 -9.82 20.34
C TYR A 186 -14.59 -9.74 21.63
N HIS A 187 -15.79 -10.35 21.67
CA HIS A 187 -16.61 -10.39 22.88
C HIS A 187 -15.93 -11.15 24.03
N TYR A 188 -15.29 -12.28 23.76
CA TYR A 188 -14.52 -13.03 24.75
C TYR A 188 -13.34 -12.23 25.29
N ALA A 189 -12.56 -11.58 24.41
CA ALA A 189 -11.45 -10.73 24.81
C ALA A 189 -11.92 -9.56 25.70
N ASN A 190 -13.03 -8.91 25.34
CA ASN A 190 -13.62 -7.84 26.12
C ASN A 190 -14.17 -8.31 27.48
N ALA A 191 -14.84 -9.46 27.52
CA ALA A 191 -15.31 -10.05 28.77
C ALA A 191 -14.13 -10.41 29.70
N ALA A 192 -13.07 -11.01 29.16
CA ALA A 192 -11.85 -11.32 29.90
C ALA A 192 -11.17 -10.04 30.43
N ASN A 193 -11.06 -8.99 29.63
CA ASN A 193 -10.52 -7.70 30.05
C ASN A 193 -11.37 -7.06 31.14
N THR A 194 -12.71 -7.09 31.02
CA THR A 194 -13.64 -6.54 32.02
C THR A 194 -13.52 -7.30 33.35
N LEU A 195 -13.42 -8.63 33.30
CA LEU A 195 -13.17 -9.45 34.50
C LEU A 195 -11.81 -9.11 35.13
N ASN A 196 -10.77 -8.94 34.33
CA ASN A 196 -9.43 -8.60 34.81
C ASN A 196 -9.36 -7.21 35.46
N THR A 197 -10.04 -6.21 34.86
CA THR A 197 -10.15 -4.87 35.46
C THR A 197 -10.96 -4.90 36.75
N ASN A 198 -12.02 -5.72 36.81
CA ASN A 198 -12.83 -5.88 38.02
C ASN A 198 -12.06 -6.63 39.12
N THR A 199 -11.28 -7.66 38.81
CA THR A 199 -10.43 -8.32 39.80
C THR A 199 -9.30 -7.43 40.29
N HIS A 200 -8.68 -6.61 39.43
CA HIS A 200 -7.70 -5.61 39.85
C HIS A 200 -8.32 -4.53 40.76
N ASN A 201 -9.56 -4.13 40.52
CA ASN A 201 -10.32 -3.25 41.43
C ASN A 201 -10.79 -3.96 42.72
N ILE A 202 -10.83 -5.29 42.74
CA ILE A 202 -11.17 -6.14 43.91
C ILE A 202 -9.92 -6.64 44.64
N VAL A 203 -8.70 -6.28 44.22
CA VAL A 203 -7.51 -6.38 45.09
C VAL A 203 -7.62 -5.32 46.19
N ASN A 204 -8.58 -5.55 47.09
CA ASN A 204 -8.63 -4.90 48.38
C ASN A 204 -7.41 -5.42 49.13
N SER A 205 -6.36 -4.60 49.17
CA SER A 205 -5.33 -4.74 50.20
C SER A 205 -6.03 -4.95 51.55
N PRO A 206 -5.54 -5.83 52.44
CA PRO A 206 -6.16 -6.07 53.75
C PRO A 206 -6.51 -4.77 54.50
N ARG A 207 -5.71 -3.71 54.30
CA ARG A 207 -5.98 -2.35 54.82
C ARG A 207 -7.30 -1.73 54.33
N THR A 208 -7.71 -1.98 53.10
CA THR A 208 -8.93 -1.42 52.49
C THR A 208 -10.19 -2.13 52.99
N ILE A 209 -10.11 -3.44 53.23
CA ILE A 209 -11.21 -4.23 53.83
C ILE A 209 -11.44 -3.79 55.29
N ILE A 210 -10.36 -3.67 56.08
CA ILE A 210 -10.43 -3.25 57.48
C ILE A 210 -11.03 -1.84 57.59
N LYS A 211 -10.64 -0.88 56.74
CA LYS A 211 -11.25 0.47 56.73
C LYS A 211 -12.75 0.46 56.43
N ARG A 212 -13.20 -0.39 55.50
CA ARG A 212 -14.63 -0.50 55.16
C ARG A 212 -15.44 -1.11 56.29
N MET A 213 -14.93 -2.15 56.95
CA MET A 213 -15.60 -2.77 58.10
C MET A 213 -15.73 -1.80 59.29
N VAL A 214 -14.66 -1.05 59.59
CA VAL A 214 -14.67 -0.06 60.69
C VAL A 214 -15.59 1.15 60.40
N SER A 215 -15.86 1.46 59.14
CA SER A 215 -16.74 2.58 58.75
C SER A 215 -18.22 2.22 58.75
N ILE A 216 -18.58 0.93 58.87
CA ILE A 216 -19.97 0.45 58.94
C ILE A 216 -20.47 0.40 60.39
N GLU A 217 -19.58 0.48 61.38
CA GLU A 217 -19.91 0.47 62.82
C GLU A 217 -20.02 1.87 63.47
N LYS A 218 -20.26 2.93 62.69
CA LYS A 218 -20.64 4.26 63.20
C LYS A 218 -21.95 4.72 62.58
#